data_AF-A0A524HSA7-F1
#
_entry.id   AF-A0A524HSA7-F1
#
_cell.length_a   1.000
_cell.length_b   1.000
_cell.length_c   1.000
_cell.angle_alpha   90.00
_cell.angle_beta   90.00
_cell.angle_gamma   90.00
#
_symmetry.space_group_name_H-M   'P 1'
#
loop_
_entity.id
_entity.type
_entity.pdbx_description
1 polymer ?
#
loop_
_entity_poly.entity_id
_entity_poly.type
_entity_poly.pdbx_seq_one_letter_code
_entity_poly.pdbx_strand_id
1 'polypeptide(L)'
;MGDLRTELGQLNILSRHFFGRMFRNETVDFADQMKERLIVALTLLAVFFAWSSELLMFKYHFVPDANRSWQEKNYIFTMMMLVFAVVTLLEWDVLFPDRQDFLNLTPLPVRLRTMFAAKLVSFVLFIGMFSVAMTSVSAGLFAIYLAEWRSKSVIFLVRYIVSHILAGFAANFAVFFGFVLLQSFLMAAIPAGLTTKISFLVRFVLITALIFLLFGFMAQPSVLGNSFRSLEALKDTGDPFLLRYPPLWFVGLYEVLLGTGDPLFEAQARTGGLVLLLSLAAFGVSSALSYHRHVRKTLEVRKGRPAFPRFREGRRRFLSATVLRAPEERAVFGYFSDTLRSSGKHRMSLAYYL
;
A
#
# COMPACT_ATOMS: atom_id res chain seq x y z
N MET A 1 -23.64 26.03 -13.71
CA MET A 1 -23.33 25.97 -12.26
C MET A 1 -24.01 24.82 -11.52
N GLY A 2 -25.24 24.41 -11.88
CA GLY A 2 -25.91 23.25 -11.25
C GLY A 2 -25.15 21.92 -11.40
N ASP A 3 -24.68 21.59 -12.61
CA ASP A 3 -24.03 20.31 -12.91
C ASP A 3 -22.71 20.10 -12.12
N LEU A 4 -21.88 21.14 -12.00
CA LEU A 4 -20.63 21.09 -11.23
C LEU A 4 -20.86 20.90 -9.73
N ARG A 5 -21.90 21.54 -9.15
CA ARG A 5 -22.23 21.34 -7.73
C ARG A 5 -22.72 19.91 -7.47
N THR A 6 -23.49 19.35 -8.40
CA THR A 6 -23.94 17.96 -8.32
C THR A 6 -22.74 17.00 -8.42
N GLU A 7 -21.80 17.25 -9.33
CA GLU A 7 -20.58 16.42 -9.45
C GLU A 7 -19.70 16.48 -8.21
N LEU A 8 -19.50 17.67 -7.62
CA LEU A 8 -18.76 17.81 -6.37
C LEU A 8 -19.45 17.12 -5.19
N GLY A 9 -20.79 17.18 -5.14
CA GLY A 9 -21.59 16.43 -4.18
C GLY A 9 -21.42 14.91 -4.34
N GLN A 10 -21.51 14.41 -5.57
CA GLN A 10 -21.26 13.00 -5.89
C GLN A 10 -19.84 12.57 -5.52
N LEU A 11 -18.83 13.38 -5.84
CA LEU A 11 -17.43 13.12 -5.51
C LEU A 11 -17.23 12.95 -4.01
N ASN A 12 -17.80 13.82 -3.18
CA ASN A 12 -17.70 13.77 -1.73
C ASN A 12 -18.40 12.53 -1.14
N ILE A 13 -19.61 12.22 -1.62
CA ILE A 13 -20.37 11.04 -1.16
C ILE A 13 -19.60 9.76 -1.51
N LEU A 14 -19.10 9.66 -2.74
CA LEU A 14 -18.34 8.50 -3.22
C LEU A 14 -16.99 8.37 -2.52
N SER A 15 -16.27 9.47 -2.29
CA SER A 15 -14.96 9.43 -1.62
C SER A 15 -15.12 8.94 -0.18
N ARG A 16 -16.14 9.42 0.54
CA ARG A 16 -16.49 8.94 1.89
C ARG A 16 -16.91 7.48 1.88
N HIS A 17 -17.67 7.04 0.88
CA HIS A 17 -18.08 5.65 0.73
C HIS A 17 -16.87 4.73 0.51
N PHE A 18 -16.01 5.04 -0.47
CA PHE A 18 -14.80 4.24 -0.75
C PHE A 18 -13.81 4.25 0.42
N PHE A 19 -13.63 5.40 1.08
CA PHE A 19 -12.78 5.49 2.26
C PHE A 19 -13.31 4.64 3.41
N GLY A 20 -14.62 4.72 3.72
CA GLY A 20 -15.22 3.91 4.76
C GLY A 20 -15.15 2.41 4.48
N ARG A 21 -15.20 2.01 3.20
CA ARG A 21 -15.07 0.61 2.79
C ARG A 21 -13.66 0.05 3.01
N MET A 22 -12.61 0.87 2.92
CA MET A 22 -11.23 0.42 3.19
C MET A 22 -11.02 -0.12 4.59
N PHE A 23 -11.91 0.18 5.54
CA PHE A 23 -11.76 -0.32 6.91
C PHE A 23 -12.76 -1.44 7.24
N ARG A 24 -13.81 -1.62 6.41
CA ARG A 24 -14.87 -2.59 6.71
C ARG A 24 -14.39 -4.01 6.47
N ASN A 25 -14.44 -4.81 7.53
CA ASN A 25 -14.20 -6.24 7.44
C ASN A 25 -15.49 -6.94 7.00
N GLU A 26 -15.47 -7.69 5.89
CA GLU A 26 -16.64 -8.46 5.40
C GLU A 26 -17.11 -9.55 6.40
N THR A 27 -16.29 -9.85 7.41
CA THR A 27 -16.55 -10.92 8.39
C THR A 27 -17.14 -10.42 9.72
N VAL A 28 -17.03 -9.13 10.06
CA VAL A 28 -17.48 -8.59 11.36
C VAL A 28 -18.19 -7.24 11.16
N ASP A 29 -19.49 -7.20 11.41
CA ASP A 29 -20.40 -6.11 11.02
C ASP A 29 -20.44 -4.91 12.01
N PHE A 30 -19.55 -4.89 13.01
CA PHE A 30 -19.56 -3.84 14.05
C PHE A 30 -18.75 -2.61 13.63
N ALA A 31 -19.42 -1.63 13.04
CA ALA A 31 -18.82 -0.39 12.54
C ALA A 31 -18.07 0.43 13.61
N ASP A 32 -18.50 0.38 14.89
CA ASP A 32 -17.85 1.14 15.96
C ASP A 32 -16.54 0.50 16.44
N GLN A 33 -16.48 -0.84 16.49
CA GLN A 33 -15.24 -1.57 16.81
C GLN A 33 -14.12 -1.30 15.80
N MET A 34 -14.48 -1.00 14.55
CA MET A 34 -13.55 -0.72 13.47
C MET A 34 -12.86 0.65 13.61
N LYS A 35 -13.62 1.70 13.99
CA LYS A 35 -13.05 3.03 14.24
C LYS A 35 -12.08 3.00 15.41
N GLU A 36 -12.44 2.30 16.47
CA GLU A 36 -11.59 2.14 17.65
C GLU A 36 -10.27 1.42 17.29
N ARG A 37 -10.34 0.30 16.57
CA ARG A 37 -9.14 -0.40 16.07
C ARG A 37 -8.25 0.48 15.21
N LEU A 38 -8.83 1.31 14.35
CA LEU A 38 -8.08 2.24 13.52
C LEU A 38 -7.37 3.30 14.37
N ILE A 39 -8.06 3.90 15.34
CA ILE A 39 -7.46 4.88 16.25
C ILE A 39 -6.31 4.25 17.04
N VAL A 40 -6.51 3.05 17.57
CA VAL A 40 -5.45 2.31 18.27
C VAL A 40 -4.27 2.03 17.34
N ALA A 41 -4.50 1.56 16.12
CA ALA A 41 -3.43 1.31 15.15
C ALA A 41 -2.63 2.58 14.82
N LEU A 42 -3.31 3.70 14.56
CA LEU A 42 -2.66 4.99 14.29
C LEU A 42 -1.89 5.51 15.52
N THR A 43 -2.43 5.30 16.71
CA THR A 43 -1.78 5.71 17.97
C THR A 43 -0.52 4.90 18.23
N LEU A 44 -0.60 3.57 18.07
CA LEU A 44 0.57 2.68 18.18
C LEU A 44 1.65 3.03 17.17
N LEU A 45 1.25 3.36 15.94
CA LEU A 45 2.16 3.80 14.90
C LEU A 45 2.84 5.13 15.28
N ALA A 46 2.08 6.11 15.76
CA ALA A 46 2.63 7.38 16.20
C ALA A 46 3.59 7.23 17.38
N VAL A 47 3.24 6.41 18.38
CA VAL A 47 4.11 6.11 19.52
C VAL A 47 5.38 5.38 19.08
N PHE A 48 5.26 4.39 18.19
CA PHE A 48 6.39 3.65 17.66
C PHE A 48 7.38 4.57 16.95
N PHE A 49 6.91 5.40 16.01
CA PHE A 49 7.79 6.32 15.28
C PHE A 49 8.32 7.47 16.14
N ALA A 50 7.56 7.92 17.14
CA ALA A 50 8.06 8.86 18.14
C ALA A 50 9.24 8.25 18.92
N TRP A 51 9.03 7.04 19.46
CA TRP A 51 10.05 6.32 20.23
C TRP A 51 11.30 6.02 19.39
N SER A 52 11.13 5.49 18.16
CA SER A 52 12.26 5.25 17.26
C SER A 52 13.01 6.53 16.90
N SER A 53 12.30 7.65 16.71
CA SER A 53 12.94 8.94 16.42
C SER A 53 13.72 9.44 17.62
N GLU A 54 13.16 9.33 18.82
CA GLU A 54 13.86 9.71 20.06
C GLU A 54 15.16 8.92 20.21
N LEU A 55 15.12 7.59 20.05
CA LEU A 55 16.32 6.75 20.12
C LEU A 55 17.39 7.13 19.09
N LEU A 56 16.99 7.45 17.86
CA LEU A 56 17.92 7.87 16.81
C LEU A 56 18.51 9.27 17.08
N MET A 57 17.69 10.17 17.60
CA MET A 57 18.05 11.58 17.77
C MET A 57 18.77 11.87 19.08
N PHE A 58 18.61 11.03 20.11
CA PHE A 58 19.15 11.25 21.45
C PHE A 58 20.65 11.58 21.47
N LYS A 59 21.44 10.98 20.58
CA LYS A 59 22.89 11.25 20.47
C LYS A 59 23.22 12.72 20.15
N TYR A 60 22.32 13.43 19.45
CA TYR A 60 22.51 14.83 19.07
C TYR A 60 22.36 15.80 20.24
N HIS A 61 21.96 15.32 21.42
CA HIS A 61 22.09 16.08 22.65
C HIS A 61 23.55 16.31 23.06
N PHE A 62 24.44 15.38 22.68
CA PHE A 62 25.84 15.39 23.11
C PHE A 62 26.82 15.61 21.95
N VAL A 63 26.41 15.30 20.72
CA VAL A 63 27.27 15.34 19.54
C VAL A 63 26.66 16.24 18.46
N PRO A 64 27.40 17.26 17.96
CA PRO A 64 26.90 18.13 16.90
C PRO A 64 26.67 17.35 15.59
N ASP A 65 25.66 17.74 14.81
CA ASP A 65 25.46 17.19 13.45
C ASP A 65 26.55 17.68 12.49
N ALA A 66 27.51 16.81 12.18
CA ALA A 66 28.53 17.03 11.17
C ALA A 66 28.04 16.74 9.74
N ASN A 67 26.80 17.15 9.41
CA ASN A 67 26.10 16.83 8.16
C ASN A 67 25.98 15.32 7.88
N ARG A 68 25.84 14.51 8.93
CA ARG A 68 25.65 13.05 8.84
C ARG A 68 24.23 12.60 9.17
N SER A 69 23.38 13.54 9.62
CA SER A 69 21.98 13.28 9.99
C SER A 69 21.11 12.66 8.89
N TRP A 70 21.53 12.71 7.63
CA TRP A 70 20.87 12.03 6.51
C TRP A 70 20.83 10.50 6.67
N GLN A 71 21.74 9.91 7.44
CA GLN A 71 21.74 8.47 7.72
C GLN A 71 20.56 8.10 8.65
N GLU A 72 20.29 8.90 9.68
CA GLU A 72 19.12 8.68 10.54
C GLU A 72 17.81 8.96 9.79
N LYS A 73 17.80 9.96 8.89
CA LYS A 73 16.66 10.21 7.99
C LYS A 73 16.40 9.02 7.09
N ASN A 74 17.47 8.41 6.53
CA ASN A 74 17.36 7.17 5.76
C ASN A 74 16.82 6.01 6.58
N TYR A 75 17.28 5.86 7.82
CA TYR A 75 16.81 4.80 8.70
C TYR A 75 15.31 4.93 8.98
N ILE A 76 14.86 6.13 9.40
CA ILE A 76 13.45 6.34 9.74
C ILE A 76 12.54 6.22 8.51
N PHE A 77 12.97 6.71 7.33
CA PHE A 77 12.19 6.57 6.11
C PHE A 77 12.13 5.14 5.59
N THR A 78 13.21 4.37 5.75
CA THR A 78 13.17 2.92 5.50
C THR A 78 12.12 2.25 6.38
N MET A 79 12.15 2.51 7.70
CA MET A 79 11.14 1.99 8.64
C MET A 79 9.72 2.38 8.21
N MET A 80 9.47 3.65 7.90
CA MET A 80 8.16 4.16 7.45
C MET A 80 7.68 3.43 6.19
N MET A 81 8.53 3.35 5.17
CA MET A 81 8.16 2.69 3.91
C MET A 81 7.85 1.20 4.10
N LEU A 82 8.59 0.49 4.97
CA LEU A 82 8.36 -0.93 5.23
C LEU A 82 7.08 -1.18 6.02
N VAL A 83 6.85 -0.43 7.10
CA VAL A 83 5.63 -0.53 7.88
C VAL A 83 4.42 -0.17 7.02
N PHE A 84 4.52 0.89 6.22
CA PHE A 84 3.44 1.31 5.33
C PHE A 84 3.21 0.33 4.17
N ALA A 85 4.26 -0.34 3.68
CA ALA A 85 4.13 -1.42 2.71
C ALA A 85 3.33 -2.60 3.27
N VAL A 86 3.58 -2.97 4.54
CA VAL A 86 2.78 -4.00 5.23
C VAL A 86 1.32 -3.55 5.36
N VAL A 87 1.07 -2.32 5.83
CA VAL A 87 -0.30 -1.77 5.91
C VAL A 87 -1.01 -1.82 4.55
N THR A 88 -0.32 -1.41 3.47
CA THR A 88 -0.87 -1.44 2.11
C THR A 88 -1.21 -2.86 1.66
N LEU A 89 -0.38 -3.85 2.00
CA LEU A 89 -0.65 -5.26 1.69
C LEU A 89 -1.73 -5.88 2.55
N LEU A 90 -1.99 -5.36 3.76
CA LEU A 90 -3.15 -5.77 4.55
C LEU A 90 -4.46 -5.30 3.88
N GLU A 91 -4.42 -4.15 3.20
CA GLU A 91 -5.55 -3.61 2.43
C GLU A 91 -5.58 -4.02 0.95
N TRP A 92 -4.78 -5.02 0.57
CA TRP A 92 -4.56 -5.45 -0.81
C TRP A 92 -5.84 -5.69 -1.63
N ASP A 93 -6.88 -6.24 -1.01
CA ASP A 93 -8.12 -6.60 -1.69
C ASP A 93 -8.97 -5.36 -2.02
N VAL A 94 -8.83 -4.26 -1.27
CA VAL A 94 -9.62 -3.02 -1.43
C VAL A 94 -8.94 -1.99 -2.36
N LEU A 95 -7.69 -2.26 -2.76
CA LEU A 95 -6.90 -1.43 -3.68
C LEU A 95 -7.51 -1.32 -5.09
N PHE A 96 -8.41 -2.23 -5.48
CA PHE A 96 -9.18 -2.09 -6.72
C PHE A 96 -10.68 -1.99 -6.45
N PRO A 97 -11.43 -1.24 -7.27
CA PRO A 97 -12.88 -1.25 -7.18
C PRO A 97 -13.39 -2.65 -7.53
N ASP A 98 -14.24 -3.20 -6.67
CA ASP A 98 -14.80 -4.52 -6.89
C ASP A 98 -15.72 -4.52 -8.11
N ARG A 99 -15.86 -5.68 -8.75
CA ARG A 99 -16.82 -5.88 -9.85
C ARG A 99 -18.24 -5.47 -9.45
N GLN A 100 -18.59 -5.61 -8.17
CA GLN A 100 -19.87 -5.19 -7.61
C GLN A 100 -20.03 -3.67 -7.58
N ASP A 101 -18.95 -2.91 -7.38
CA ASP A 101 -19.02 -1.44 -7.38
C ASP A 101 -19.34 -0.91 -8.77
N PHE A 102 -18.70 -1.49 -9.79
CA PHE A 102 -19.06 -1.17 -11.16
C PHE A 102 -20.50 -1.56 -11.46
N LEU A 103 -20.95 -2.77 -11.10
CA LEU A 103 -22.32 -3.21 -11.36
C LEU A 103 -23.38 -2.34 -10.67
N ASN A 104 -23.12 -1.88 -9.45
CA ASN A 104 -24.05 -1.06 -8.67
C ASN A 104 -24.04 0.41 -9.12
N LEU A 105 -22.89 0.93 -9.59
CA LEU A 105 -22.73 2.32 -9.99
C LEU A 105 -23.00 2.56 -11.49
N THR A 106 -22.86 1.55 -12.35
CA THR A 106 -23.17 1.65 -13.79
C THR A 106 -24.61 2.09 -14.09
N PRO A 107 -25.67 1.66 -13.37
CA PRO A 107 -27.03 2.15 -13.61
C PRO A 107 -27.28 3.57 -13.09
N LEU A 108 -26.38 4.12 -12.25
CA LEU A 108 -26.50 5.49 -11.75
C LEU A 108 -25.88 6.49 -12.74
N PRO A 109 -26.42 7.71 -12.86
CA PRO A 109 -25.88 8.76 -13.74
C PRO A 109 -24.61 9.40 -13.15
N VAL A 110 -23.59 8.59 -12.86
CA VAL A 110 -22.30 9.02 -12.32
C VAL A 110 -21.24 8.90 -13.41
N ARG A 111 -20.52 9.99 -13.68
CA ARG A 111 -19.43 9.97 -14.67
C ARG A 111 -18.27 9.12 -14.14
N LEU A 112 -17.68 8.30 -15.01
CA LEU A 112 -16.57 7.41 -14.65
C LEU A 112 -15.35 8.16 -14.08
N ARG A 113 -15.08 9.37 -14.59
CA ARG A 113 -14.06 10.28 -14.06
C ARG A 113 -14.29 10.64 -12.59
N THR A 114 -15.55 10.87 -12.20
CA THR A 114 -15.92 11.21 -10.81
C THR A 114 -15.74 10.01 -9.89
N MET A 115 -16.03 8.80 -10.37
CA MET A 115 -15.78 7.56 -9.63
C MET A 115 -14.27 7.34 -9.39
N PHE A 116 -13.44 7.48 -10.42
CA PHE A 116 -11.99 7.32 -10.28
C PHE A 116 -11.35 8.43 -9.44
N ALA A 117 -11.81 9.67 -9.60
CA ALA A 117 -11.39 10.78 -8.75
C ALA A 117 -11.79 10.54 -7.28
N ALA A 118 -13.00 10.07 -7.01
CA ALA A 118 -13.44 9.73 -5.66
C ALA A 118 -12.56 8.63 -5.04
N LYS A 119 -12.20 7.60 -5.83
CA LYS A 119 -11.31 6.52 -5.37
C LYS A 119 -9.90 7.04 -5.12
N LEU A 120 -9.35 7.89 -6.00
CA LEU A 120 -8.06 8.53 -5.78
C LEU A 120 -8.05 9.35 -4.49
N VAL A 121 -9.07 10.20 -4.29
CA VAL A 121 -9.23 10.99 -3.06
C VAL A 121 -9.29 10.07 -1.84
N SER A 122 -10.01 8.96 -1.91
CA SER A 122 -10.04 8.00 -0.80
C SER A 122 -8.66 7.43 -0.47
N PHE A 123 -7.84 7.12 -1.48
CA PHE A 123 -6.46 6.68 -1.29
C PHE A 123 -5.56 7.77 -0.73
N VAL A 124 -5.68 9.01 -1.21
CA VAL A 124 -4.93 10.15 -0.67
C VAL A 124 -5.26 10.34 0.82
N LEU A 125 -6.54 10.24 1.20
CA LEU A 125 -6.95 10.32 2.61
C LEU A 125 -6.40 9.15 3.44
N PHE A 126 -6.45 7.93 2.91
CA PHE A 126 -5.89 6.75 3.56
C PHE A 126 -4.38 6.89 3.80
N ILE A 127 -3.62 7.16 2.75
CA ILE A 127 -2.17 7.37 2.83
C ILE A 127 -1.85 8.53 3.76
N GLY A 128 -2.60 9.63 3.63
CA GLY A 128 -2.39 10.83 4.44
C GLY A 128 -2.57 10.55 5.93
N MET A 129 -3.64 9.86 6.33
CA MET A 129 -3.90 9.53 7.72
C MET A 129 -2.78 8.69 8.36
N PHE A 130 -2.33 7.63 7.69
CA PHE A 130 -1.21 6.82 8.18
C PHE A 130 0.13 7.59 8.15
N SER A 131 0.34 8.44 7.13
CA SER A 131 1.54 9.27 7.03
C SER A 131 1.59 10.33 8.13
N VAL A 132 0.47 10.97 8.48
CA VAL A 132 0.35 11.87 9.64
C VAL A 132 0.76 11.10 10.89
N ALA A 133 0.18 9.92 11.12
CA ALA A 133 0.50 9.13 12.32
C ALA A 133 2.02 8.83 12.42
N MET A 134 2.66 8.40 11.34
CA MET A 134 4.10 8.09 11.34
C MET A 134 5.00 9.32 11.46
N THR A 135 4.63 10.44 10.85
CA THR A 135 5.54 11.60 10.69
C THR A 135 5.33 12.69 11.72
N SER A 136 4.16 12.82 12.36
CA SER A 136 3.83 14.01 13.15
C SER A 136 4.78 14.25 14.32
N VAL A 137 4.87 13.30 15.25
CA VAL A 137 5.76 13.43 16.42
C VAL A 137 7.22 13.29 16.00
N SER A 138 7.51 12.38 15.06
CA SER A 138 8.85 12.17 14.50
C SER A 138 9.44 13.47 13.92
N ALA A 139 8.68 14.22 13.13
CA ALA A 139 9.11 15.48 12.54
C ALA A 139 9.49 16.53 13.61
N GLY A 140 8.70 16.61 14.68
CA GLY A 140 8.99 17.49 15.81
C GLY A 140 10.31 17.14 16.50
N LEU A 141 10.53 15.85 16.81
CA LEU A 141 11.78 15.39 17.43
C LEU A 141 12.99 15.65 16.53
N PHE A 142 12.90 15.26 15.26
CA PHE A 142 13.95 15.53 14.28
C PHE A 142 14.25 17.04 14.18
N ALA A 143 13.25 17.91 14.22
CA ALA A 143 13.44 19.35 14.17
C ALA A 143 14.07 19.91 15.45
N ILE A 144 13.61 19.49 16.63
CA ILE A 144 14.15 19.96 17.93
C ILE A 144 15.63 19.61 18.07
N TYR A 145 16.02 18.38 17.72
CA TYR A 145 17.40 17.92 17.89
C TYR A 145 18.36 18.39 16.77
N LEU A 146 17.89 18.58 15.54
CA LEU A 146 18.78 18.83 14.39
C LEU A 146 18.73 20.25 13.83
N ALA A 147 17.65 21.02 14.05
CA ALA A 147 17.55 22.35 13.46
C ALA A 147 18.61 23.31 14.02
N GLU A 148 18.92 23.20 15.32
CA GLU A 148 19.86 24.09 16.01
C GLU A 148 21.29 24.03 15.44
N TRP A 149 21.69 22.86 14.93
CA TRP A 149 23.03 22.64 14.35
C TRP A 149 23.21 23.30 12.98
N ARG A 150 22.12 23.71 12.32
CA ARG A 150 22.17 24.41 11.03
C ARG A 150 21.76 25.87 11.15
N SER A 151 20.76 26.19 11.97
CA SER A 151 20.27 27.56 12.15
C SER A 151 19.46 27.72 13.44
N LYS A 152 19.65 28.84 14.15
CA LYS A 152 18.82 29.23 15.30
C LYS A 152 17.47 29.85 14.92
N SER A 153 17.13 29.88 13.63
CA SER A 153 15.89 30.50 13.14
C SER A 153 14.66 29.61 13.35
N VAL A 154 13.60 30.19 13.90
CA VAL A 154 12.28 29.51 14.02
C VAL A 154 11.71 29.15 12.65
N ILE A 155 11.98 29.97 11.62
CA ILE A 155 11.55 29.67 10.23
C ILE A 155 12.25 28.39 9.74
N PHE A 156 13.52 28.21 10.11
CA PHE A 156 14.26 27.00 9.74
C PHE A 156 13.74 25.76 10.49
N LEU A 157 13.37 25.90 11.77
CA LEU A 157 12.70 24.83 12.52
C LEU A 157 11.40 24.39 11.83
N VAL A 158 10.54 25.33 11.43
CA VAL A 158 9.29 25.03 10.70
C VAL A 158 9.59 24.38 9.36
N ARG A 159 10.59 24.89 8.62
CA ARG A 159 11.05 24.29 7.37
C ARG A 159 11.49 22.85 7.58
N TYR A 160 12.16 22.53 8.68
CA TYR A 160 12.58 21.19 9.04
C TYR A 160 11.40 20.22 9.23
N ILE A 161 10.40 20.66 10.01
CA ILE A 161 9.17 19.89 10.24
C ILE A 161 8.44 19.63 8.91
N VAL A 162 8.25 20.68 8.10
CA VAL A 162 7.58 20.58 6.81
C VAL A 162 8.34 19.67 5.85
N SER A 163 9.67 19.76 5.77
CA SER A 163 10.51 18.87 4.96
C SER A 163 10.36 17.41 5.37
N HIS A 164 10.37 17.12 6.68
CA HIS A 164 10.17 15.76 7.19
C HIS A 164 8.80 15.20 6.80
N ILE A 165 7.75 15.98 7.02
CA ILE A 165 6.37 15.56 6.71
C ILE A 165 6.22 15.35 5.20
N LEU A 166 6.61 16.31 4.36
CA LEU A 166 6.46 16.21 2.91
C LEU A 166 7.23 15.03 2.32
N ALA A 167 8.48 14.81 2.76
CA ALA A 167 9.29 13.69 2.28
C ALA A 167 8.75 12.34 2.78
N GLY A 168 8.28 12.25 4.03
CA GLY A 168 7.64 11.03 4.55
C GLY A 168 6.33 10.70 3.85
N PHE A 169 5.50 11.71 3.57
CA PHE A 169 4.28 11.56 2.76
C PHE A 169 4.61 11.07 1.34
N ALA A 170 5.59 11.68 0.70
CA ALA A 170 6.06 11.28 -0.63
C ALA A 170 6.53 9.81 -0.64
N ALA A 171 7.29 9.40 0.36
CA ALA A 171 7.77 8.02 0.49
C ALA A 171 6.61 7.01 0.58
N ASN A 172 5.64 7.28 1.45
CA ASN A 172 4.45 6.42 1.60
C ASN A 172 3.57 6.41 0.35
N PHE A 173 3.42 7.55 -0.31
CA PHE A 173 2.70 7.67 -1.56
C PHE A 173 3.31 6.77 -2.65
N ALA A 174 4.63 6.84 -2.81
CA ALA A 174 5.34 6.00 -3.77
C ALA A 174 5.17 4.50 -3.48
N VAL A 175 5.24 4.10 -2.21
CA VAL A 175 4.98 2.70 -1.78
C VAL A 175 3.59 2.25 -2.20
N PHE A 176 2.56 3.03 -1.84
CA PHE A 176 1.17 2.66 -2.10
C PHE A 176 0.89 2.47 -3.59
N PHE A 177 1.25 3.46 -4.40
CA PHE A 177 1.03 3.39 -5.85
C PHE A 177 1.94 2.38 -6.55
N GLY A 178 3.10 2.07 -5.97
CA GLY A 178 3.91 0.93 -6.40
C GLY A 178 3.16 -0.39 -6.29
N PHE A 179 2.45 -0.63 -5.18
CA PHE A 179 1.60 -1.82 -5.03
C PHE A 179 0.36 -1.80 -5.92
N VAL A 180 -0.28 -0.63 -6.10
CA VAL A 180 -1.39 -0.48 -7.05
C VAL A 180 -0.95 -0.84 -8.48
N LEU A 181 0.24 -0.41 -8.89
CA LEU A 181 0.81 -0.74 -10.19
C LEU A 181 1.13 -2.24 -10.29
N LEU A 182 1.75 -2.81 -9.26
CA LEU A 182 2.04 -4.25 -9.20
C LEU A 182 0.77 -5.07 -9.36
N GLN A 183 -0.28 -4.73 -8.62
CA GLN A 183 -1.56 -5.43 -8.69
C GLN A 183 -2.24 -5.26 -10.06
N SER A 184 -2.16 -4.07 -10.66
CA SER A 184 -2.60 -3.85 -12.06
C SER A 184 -1.86 -4.70 -13.05
N PHE A 185 -0.55 -4.82 -12.90
CA PHE A 185 0.28 -5.66 -13.75
C PHE A 185 -0.08 -7.14 -13.60
N LEU A 186 -0.26 -7.63 -12.36
CA LEU A 186 -0.75 -8.99 -12.10
C LEU A 186 -2.12 -9.22 -12.74
N MET A 187 -3.03 -8.24 -12.62
CA MET A 187 -4.32 -8.31 -13.30
C MET A 187 -4.17 -8.32 -14.82
N ALA A 188 -3.30 -7.50 -15.40
CA ALA A 188 -3.11 -7.44 -16.85
C ALA A 188 -2.50 -8.73 -17.41
N ALA A 189 -1.44 -9.24 -16.79
CA ALA A 189 -0.66 -10.37 -17.28
C ALA A 189 -1.32 -11.74 -17.03
N ILE A 190 -2.07 -11.91 -15.93
CA ILE A 190 -2.56 -13.23 -15.50
C ILE A 190 -4.01 -13.46 -15.97
N PRO A 191 -4.36 -14.65 -16.49
CA PRO A 191 -5.75 -15.01 -16.79
C PRO A 191 -6.65 -14.97 -15.55
N ALA A 192 -7.89 -14.46 -15.71
CA ALA A 192 -8.82 -14.20 -14.60
C ALA A 192 -9.11 -15.40 -13.66
N GLY A 193 -8.92 -16.65 -14.11
CA GLY A 193 -9.11 -17.83 -13.27
C GLY A 193 -7.95 -18.12 -12.30
N LEU A 194 -6.76 -17.57 -12.56
CA LEU A 194 -5.58 -17.75 -11.72
C LEU A 194 -5.24 -16.49 -10.91
N THR A 195 -5.76 -15.32 -11.32
CA THR A 195 -5.46 -14.04 -10.67
C THR A 195 -5.68 -14.09 -9.16
N THR A 196 -6.79 -14.66 -8.67
CA THR A 196 -7.06 -14.75 -7.23
C THR A 196 -6.02 -15.60 -6.47
N LYS A 197 -5.60 -16.73 -7.04
CA LYS A 197 -4.63 -17.63 -6.40
C LYS A 197 -3.23 -17.05 -6.40
N ILE A 198 -2.80 -16.51 -7.54
CA ILE A 198 -1.48 -15.90 -7.67
C ILE A 198 -1.40 -14.62 -6.85
N SER A 199 -2.45 -13.81 -6.83
CA SER A 199 -2.53 -12.62 -5.98
C SER A 199 -2.38 -12.97 -4.49
N PHE A 200 -3.03 -14.04 -4.03
CA PHE A 200 -2.86 -14.52 -2.66
C PHE A 200 -1.41 -14.96 -2.37
N LEU A 201 -0.80 -15.74 -3.27
CA LEU A 201 0.59 -16.19 -3.13
C LEU A 201 1.56 -15.00 -3.12
N VAL A 202 1.41 -14.06 -4.06
CA VAL A 202 2.23 -12.86 -4.15
C VAL A 202 2.11 -12.03 -2.88
N ARG A 203 0.88 -11.79 -2.40
CA ARG A 203 0.64 -11.08 -1.14
C ARG A 203 1.30 -11.77 0.04
N PHE A 204 1.16 -13.09 0.17
CA PHE A 204 1.79 -13.87 1.25
C PHE A 204 3.32 -13.76 1.22
N VAL A 205 3.93 -13.92 0.05
CA VAL A 205 5.38 -13.81 -0.13
C VAL A 205 5.87 -12.39 0.19
N LEU A 206 5.16 -11.36 -0.29
CA LEU A 206 5.51 -9.96 -0.05
C LEU A 206 5.41 -9.59 1.43
N ILE A 207 4.32 -9.96 2.11
CA ILE A 207 4.16 -9.71 3.56
C ILE A 207 5.29 -10.40 4.32
N THR A 208 5.55 -11.67 4.01
CA THR A 208 6.62 -12.44 4.66
C THR A 208 7.97 -11.77 4.46
N ALA A 209 8.32 -11.44 3.21
CA ALA A 209 9.58 -10.77 2.87
C ALA A 209 9.71 -9.40 3.55
N LEU A 210 8.66 -8.59 3.59
CA LEU A 210 8.67 -7.29 4.25
C LEU A 210 8.81 -7.39 5.76
N ILE A 211 8.18 -8.39 6.39
CA ILE A 211 8.34 -8.64 7.83
C ILE A 211 9.79 -9.04 8.13
N PHE A 212 10.38 -9.96 7.35
CA PHE A 212 11.79 -10.32 7.49
C PHE A 212 12.71 -9.11 7.27
N LEU A 213 12.42 -8.28 6.27
CA LEU A 213 13.21 -7.08 5.99
C LEU A 213 13.06 -6.04 7.10
N LEU A 214 11.86 -5.84 7.63
CA LEU A 214 11.58 -4.94 8.74
C LEU A 214 12.35 -5.37 9.98
N PHE A 215 12.19 -6.62 10.43
CA PHE A 215 12.91 -7.12 11.60
C PHE A 215 14.42 -7.15 11.40
N GLY A 216 14.89 -7.56 10.21
CA GLY A 216 16.32 -7.53 9.87
C GLY A 216 16.90 -6.13 9.92
N PHE A 217 16.19 -5.14 9.38
CA PHE A 217 16.60 -3.73 9.42
C PHE A 217 16.56 -3.15 10.84
N MET A 218 15.56 -3.53 11.65
CA MET A 218 15.47 -3.11 13.07
C MET A 218 16.61 -3.67 13.90
N ALA A 219 16.88 -4.98 13.78
CA ALA A 219 17.92 -5.62 14.57
C ALA A 219 19.31 -5.11 14.18
N GLN A 220 19.62 -5.16 12.88
CA GLN A 220 20.91 -4.70 12.37
C GLN A 220 20.87 -4.55 10.84
N PRO A 221 20.88 -3.31 10.28
CA PRO A 221 20.81 -3.08 8.84
C PRO A 221 21.87 -3.84 8.02
N SER A 222 23.08 -4.05 8.57
CA SER A 222 24.16 -4.75 7.88
C SER A 222 23.89 -6.23 7.60
N VAL A 223 22.89 -6.84 8.25
CA VAL A 223 22.46 -8.22 7.96
C VAL A 223 21.80 -8.32 6.58
N LEU A 224 21.19 -7.23 6.11
CA LEU A 224 20.53 -7.18 4.80
C LEU A 224 21.50 -7.01 3.63
N GLY A 225 22.74 -6.60 3.90
CA GLY A 225 23.78 -6.49 2.88
C GLY A 225 24.94 -5.60 3.29
N ASN A 226 26.08 -5.79 2.63
CA ASN A 226 27.30 -5.02 2.89
C ASN A 226 27.12 -3.52 2.62
N SER A 227 26.22 -3.14 1.73
CA SER A 227 25.88 -1.75 1.42
C SER A 227 25.34 -0.97 2.63
N PHE A 228 24.78 -1.64 3.63
CA PHE A 228 24.26 -1.00 4.85
C PHE A 228 25.31 -0.88 5.97
N ARG A 229 26.55 -1.33 5.77
CA ARG A 229 27.61 -1.24 6.79
C ARG A 229 28.10 0.20 6.99
N SER A 230 28.29 0.94 5.89
CA SER A 230 28.70 2.34 5.92
C SER A 230 28.18 3.06 4.69
N LEU A 231 27.07 3.79 4.84
CA LEU A 231 26.53 4.63 3.77
C LEU A 231 27.46 5.80 3.45
N GLU A 232 28.25 6.25 4.43
CA GLU A 232 29.26 7.29 4.24
C GLU A 232 30.36 6.83 3.29
N ALA A 233 30.90 5.63 3.49
CA ALA A 233 31.89 5.07 2.57
C ALA A 233 31.34 4.91 1.15
N LEU A 234 30.07 4.55 0.99
CA LEU A 234 29.41 4.49 -0.32
C LEU A 234 29.27 5.87 -0.96
N LYS A 235 29.10 6.92 -0.16
CA LYS A 235 29.02 8.30 -0.66
C LYS A 235 30.39 8.74 -1.17
N ASP A 236 31.45 8.41 -0.42
CA ASP A 236 32.83 8.75 -0.80
C ASP A 236 33.29 7.99 -2.06
N THR A 237 32.85 6.74 -2.24
CA THR A 237 33.16 5.95 -3.44
C THR A 237 32.22 6.23 -4.62
N GLY A 238 31.13 6.97 -4.41
CA GLY A 238 30.12 7.24 -5.45
C GLY A 238 29.33 5.99 -5.88
N ASP A 239 29.06 5.06 -4.97
CA ASP A 239 28.43 3.79 -5.30
C ASP A 239 26.99 3.96 -5.87
N PRO A 240 26.64 3.30 -6.99
CA PRO A 240 25.31 3.39 -7.59
C PRO A 240 24.15 2.97 -6.66
N PHE A 241 24.42 2.22 -5.60
CA PHE A 241 23.42 1.82 -4.60
C PHE A 241 22.67 3.00 -4.01
N LEU A 242 23.37 4.13 -3.76
CA LEU A 242 22.77 5.33 -3.17
C LEU A 242 21.68 5.94 -4.06
N LEU A 243 21.74 5.70 -5.37
CA LEU A 243 20.74 6.15 -6.33
C LEU A 243 19.64 5.12 -6.61
N ARG A 244 19.82 3.85 -6.22
CA ARG A 244 18.85 2.77 -6.47
C ARG A 244 17.99 2.45 -5.26
N TYR A 245 18.45 2.81 -4.07
CA TYR A 245 17.76 2.49 -2.82
C TYR A 245 16.60 3.48 -2.56
N PRO A 246 15.32 3.04 -2.63
CA PRO A 246 14.19 3.96 -2.67
C PRO A 246 14.07 4.96 -1.50
N PRO A 247 14.33 4.58 -0.23
CA PRO A 247 14.27 5.52 0.88
C PRO A 247 15.19 6.75 0.70
N LEU A 248 16.35 6.56 0.07
CA LEU A 248 17.29 7.65 -0.17
C LEU A 248 16.78 8.68 -1.19
N TRP A 249 15.87 8.31 -2.10
CA TRP A 249 15.24 9.29 -2.99
C TRP A 249 14.48 10.37 -2.21
N PHE A 250 13.80 9.95 -1.15
CA PHE A 250 13.03 10.84 -0.28
C PHE A 250 13.90 11.53 0.77
N VAL A 251 15.04 10.95 1.15
CA VAL A 251 16.09 11.67 1.90
C VAL A 251 16.68 12.80 1.06
N GLY A 252 16.97 12.55 -0.22
CA GLY A 252 17.41 13.60 -1.14
C GLY A 252 16.38 14.72 -1.25
N LEU A 253 15.10 14.38 -1.39
CA LEU A 253 14.00 15.36 -1.37
C LEU A 253 13.98 16.16 -0.06
N TYR A 254 14.14 15.50 1.09
CA TYR A 254 14.25 16.15 2.39
C TYR A 254 15.39 17.18 2.40
N GLU A 255 16.61 16.76 2.03
CA GLU A 255 17.80 17.61 2.06
C GLU A 255 17.69 18.80 1.11
N VAL A 256 17.16 18.59 -0.10
CA VAL A 256 16.88 19.69 -1.05
C VAL A 256 15.85 20.66 -0.47
N LEU A 257 14.79 20.15 0.16
CA LEU A 257 13.81 21.00 0.83
C LEU A 257 14.41 21.77 2.01
N LEU A 258 15.45 21.28 2.68
CA LEU A 258 16.22 22.03 3.68
C LEU A 258 17.17 23.07 3.08
N GLY A 259 17.47 22.97 1.77
CA GLY A 259 18.40 23.85 1.07
C GLY A 259 19.83 23.32 0.99
N THR A 260 20.04 22.02 1.19
CA THR A 260 21.34 21.37 0.99
C THR A 260 21.66 21.29 -0.51
N GLY A 261 22.77 21.87 -0.97
CA GLY A 261 23.20 21.92 -2.37
C GLY A 261 24.14 20.78 -2.80
N ASP A 262 23.95 19.57 -2.25
CA ASP A 262 24.78 18.41 -2.63
C ASP A 262 24.22 17.76 -3.92
N PRO A 263 25.04 17.59 -4.98
CA PRO A 263 24.60 17.00 -6.23
C PRO A 263 23.96 15.60 -6.09
N LEU A 264 24.41 14.81 -5.11
CA LEU A 264 23.82 13.49 -4.86
C LEU A 264 22.38 13.61 -4.37
N PHE A 265 22.13 14.50 -3.41
CA PHE A 265 20.78 14.72 -2.86
C PHE A 265 19.85 15.33 -3.89
N GLU A 266 20.34 16.20 -4.77
CA GLU A 266 19.57 16.70 -5.91
C GLU A 266 19.18 15.60 -6.89
N ALA A 267 20.11 14.70 -7.24
CA ALA A 267 19.82 13.58 -8.13
C ALA A 267 18.79 12.61 -7.51
N GLN A 268 18.91 12.34 -6.22
CA GLN A 268 17.94 11.56 -5.45
C GLN A 268 16.56 12.23 -5.40
N ALA A 269 16.50 13.54 -5.14
CA ALA A 269 15.25 14.30 -5.14
C ALA A 269 14.55 14.29 -6.50
N ARG A 270 15.32 14.43 -7.59
CA ARG A 270 14.79 14.31 -8.96
C ARG A 270 14.19 12.93 -9.21
N THR A 271 14.89 11.88 -8.78
CA THR A 271 14.41 10.49 -8.90
C THR A 271 13.14 10.28 -8.08
N GLY A 272 13.10 10.79 -6.84
CA GLY A 272 11.91 10.75 -5.99
C GLY A 272 10.71 11.48 -6.62
N GLY A 273 10.94 12.67 -7.18
CA GLY A 273 9.92 13.43 -7.91
C GLY A 273 9.40 12.69 -9.14
N LEU A 274 10.28 12.08 -9.94
CA LEU A 274 9.91 11.26 -11.09
C LEU A 274 9.07 10.05 -10.66
N VAL A 275 9.47 9.35 -9.60
CA VAL A 275 8.73 8.20 -9.08
C VAL A 275 7.33 8.63 -8.61
N LEU A 276 7.18 9.76 -7.92
CA LEU A 276 5.86 10.29 -7.53
C LEU A 276 4.96 10.59 -8.73
N LEU A 277 5.53 11.21 -9.77
CA LEU A 277 4.80 11.48 -11.01
C LEU A 277 4.38 10.20 -11.72
N LEU A 278 5.29 9.22 -11.81
CA LEU A 278 5.01 7.91 -12.39
C LEU A 278 3.98 7.13 -11.56
N SER A 279 3.99 7.24 -10.23
CA SER A 279 3.00 6.66 -9.32
C SER A 279 1.59 7.21 -9.57
N LEU A 280 1.45 8.52 -9.78
CA LEU A 280 0.17 9.14 -10.14
C LEU A 280 -0.30 8.68 -11.54
N ALA A 281 0.60 8.65 -12.52
CA ALA A 281 0.29 8.16 -13.86
C ALA A 281 -0.12 6.68 -13.85
N ALA A 282 0.56 5.87 -13.02
CA ALA A 282 0.26 4.45 -12.83
C ALA A 282 -1.18 4.24 -12.34
N PHE A 283 -1.70 5.08 -11.46
CA PHE A 283 -3.11 5.01 -11.05
C PHE A 283 -4.08 5.22 -12.22
N GLY A 284 -3.79 6.18 -13.09
CA GLY A 284 -4.59 6.43 -14.30
C GLY A 284 -4.61 5.22 -15.22
N VAL A 285 -3.43 4.64 -15.50
CA VAL A 285 -3.30 3.42 -16.31
C VAL A 285 -4.02 2.24 -15.66
N SER A 286 -3.84 2.05 -14.35
CA SER A 286 -4.48 1.01 -13.54
C SER A 286 -6.01 1.10 -13.61
N SER A 287 -6.54 2.32 -13.50
CA SER A 287 -7.96 2.63 -13.60
C SER A 287 -8.51 2.30 -14.99
N ALA A 288 -7.80 2.69 -16.05
CA ALA A 288 -8.18 2.39 -17.43
C ALA A 288 -8.17 0.88 -17.72
N LEU A 289 -7.13 0.16 -17.27
CA LEU A 289 -7.03 -1.30 -17.42
C LEU A 289 -8.15 -2.02 -16.66
N SER A 290 -8.46 -1.58 -15.44
CA SER A 290 -9.56 -2.13 -14.66
C SER A 290 -10.90 -1.94 -15.36
N TYR A 291 -11.17 -0.74 -15.90
CA TYR A 291 -12.37 -0.46 -16.68
C TYR A 291 -12.48 -1.37 -17.91
N HIS A 292 -11.44 -1.45 -18.73
CA HIS A 292 -11.44 -2.29 -19.94
C HIS A 292 -11.66 -3.77 -19.64
N ARG A 293 -11.08 -4.28 -18.55
CA ARG A 293 -11.14 -5.69 -18.20
C ARG A 293 -12.45 -6.08 -17.52
N HIS A 294 -12.99 -5.24 -16.64
CA HIS A 294 -14.17 -5.57 -15.84
C HIS A 294 -15.46 -5.15 -16.52
N VAL A 295 -15.57 -3.93 -17.07
CA VAL A 295 -16.83 -3.46 -17.68
C VAL A 295 -17.11 -4.21 -18.98
N ARG A 296 -16.11 -4.37 -19.85
CA ARG A 296 -16.28 -5.03 -21.15
C ARG A 296 -16.58 -6.53 -21.04
N LYS A 297 -16.03 -7.22 -20.03
CA LYS A 297 -16.29 -8.66 -19.78
C LYS A 297 -17.51 -8.94 -18.91
N THR A 298 -18.09 -7.93 -18.27
CA THR A 298 -19.28 -8.09 -17.41
C THR A 298 -20.58 -7.89 -18.18
N LEU A 299 -20.54 -7.14 -19.29
CA LEU A 299 -21.63 -7.09 -20.28
C LEU A 299 -21.75 -8.40 -21.08
N GLU A 300 -20.67 -9.16 -21.20
CA GLU A 300 -20.72 -10.55 -21.67
C GLU A 300 -21.16 -11.45 -20.51
N VAL A 301 -22.36 -12.03 -20.58
CA VAL A 301 -22.86 -13.03 -19.63
C VAL A 301 -21.87 -14.19 -19.54
N ARG A 302 -20.96 -14.13 -18.56
CA ARG A 302 -19.95 -15.17 -18.40
C ARG A 302 -20.56 -16.37 -17.67
N LYS A 303 -21.10 -17.32 -18.44
CA LYS A 303 -21.08 -18.74 -18.03
C LYS A 303 -19.61 -19.11 -17.85
N GLY A 304 -19.10 -19.00 -16.62
CA GLY A 304 -17.69 -19.22 -16.31
C GLY A 304 -17.23 -20.61 -16.74
N ARG A 305 -16.45 -20.69 -17.83
CA ARG A 305 -15.73 -21.93 -18.17
C ARG A 305 -14.65 -22.16 -17.10
N PRO A 306 -14.60 -23.34 -16.46
CA PRO A 306 -13.65 -23.59 -15.38
C PRO A 306 -12.21 -23.55 -15.86
N ALA A 307 -11.31 -23.04 -15.02
CA ALA A 307 -9.87 -23.24 -15.21
C ALA A 307 -9.58 -24.75 -15.07
N PHE A 308 -8.90 -25.33 -16.07
CA PHE A 308 -8.57 -26.76 -16.19
C PHE A 308 -9.79 -27.71 -16.30
N PRO A 309 -10.60 -27.62 -17.37
CA PRO A 309 -11.77 -28.48 -17.56
C PRO A 309 -11.41 -29.98 -17.56
N ARG A 310 -10.26 -30.34 -18.16
CA ARG A 310 -9.78 -31.73 -18.26
C ARG A 310 -9.42 -32.35 -16.90
N PHE A 311 -8.74 -31.60 -16.03
CA PHE A 311 -8.41 -32.09 -14.68
C PHE A 311 -9.66 -32.23 -13.82
N ARG A 312 -10.64 -31.33 -14.02
CA ARG A 312 -11.94 -31.35 -13.33
C ARG A 312 -12.79 -32.54 -13.75
N GLU A 313 -12.82 -32.83 -15.05
CA GLU A 313 -13.48 -34.02 -15.59
C GLU A 313 -12.77 -35.30 -15.13
N GLY A 314 -11.45 -35.33 -15.09
CA GLY A 314 -10.67 -36.46 -14.56
C GLY A 314 -10.99 -36.78 -13.11
N ARG A 315 -10.98 -35.77 -12.22
CA ARG A 315 -11.37 -35.94 -10.81
C ARG A 315 -12.83 -36.35 -10.64
N ARG A 316 -13.73 -35.75 -11.41
CA ARG A 316 -15.17 -36.08 -11.35
C ARG A 316 -15.43 -37.51 -11.83
N ARG A 317 -14.76 -37.96 -12.88
CA ARG A 317 -14.78 -39.34 -13.37
C ARG A 317 -14.23 -40.32 -12.33
N PHE A 318 -13.10 -39.98 -11.71
CA PHE A 318 -12.50 -40.79 -10.65
C PHE A 318 -13.45 -40.94 -9.46
N LEU A 319 -13.99 -39.83 -8.94
CA LEU A 319 -14.93 -39.85 -7.80
C LEU A 319 -16.25 -40.55 -8.13
N SER A 320 -16.75 -40.44 -9.36
CA SER A 320 -17.95 -41.17 -9.81
C SER A 320 -17.71 -42.67 -9.99
N ALA A 321 -16.46 -43.09 -10.20
CA ALA A 321 -16.09 -44.49 -10.36
C ALA A 321 -15.79 -45.17 -9.03
N THR A 322 -15.26 -44.44 -8.04
CA THR A 322 -14.80 -45.04 -6.77
C THR A 322 -15.76 -44.84 -5.60
N VAL A 323 -16.32 -43.63 -5.42
CA VAL A 323 -17.04 -43.24 -4.19
C VAL A 323 -18.52 -42.98 -4.41
N LEU A 324 -18.90 -42.30 -5.50
CA LEU A 324 -20.28 -41.85 -5.75
C LEU A 324 -20.96 -42.78 -6.75
N ARG A 325 -21.60 -43.84 -6.26
CA ARG A 325 -22.19 -44.90 -7.11
C ARG A 325 -23.63 -44.57 -7.49
N ALA A 326 -24.39 -43.93 -6.61
CA ALA A 326 -25.79 -43.56 -6.88
C ALA A 326 -25.90 -42.22 -7.63
N PRO A 327 -26.90 -42.06 -8.53
CA PRO A 327 -27.13 -40.83 -9.27
C PRO A 327 -27.50 -39.64 -8.35
N GLU A 328 -28.18 -39.88 -7.23
CA GLU A 328 -28.55 -38.85 -6.25
C GLU A 328 -27.33 -38.31 -5.50
N GLU A 329 -26.42 -39.19 -5.04
CA GLU A 329 -25.16 -38.81 -4.39
C GLU A 329 -24.29 -37.92 -5.29
N ARG A 330 -24.26 -38.23 -6.60
CA ARG A 330 -23.55 -37.43 -7.60
C ARG A 330 -24.15 -36.04 -7.76
N ALA A 331 -25.48 -35.92 -7.70
CA ALA A 331 -26.19 -34.65 -7.80
C ALA A 331 -25.96 -33.79 -6.54
N VAL A 332 -26.10 -34.38 -5.36
CA VAL A 332 -25.86 -33.73 -4.07
C VAL A 332 -24.40 -33.27 -3.95
N PHE A 333 -23.44 -34.15 -4.25
CA PHE A 333 -22.02 -33.80 -4.23
C PHE A 333 -21.68 -32.71 -5.25
N GLY A 334 -22.25 -32.78 -6.46
CA GLY A 334 -22.07 -31.76 -7.48
C GLY A 334 -22.59 -30.40 -7.01
N TYR A 335 -23.80 -30.38 -6.47
CA TYR A 335 -24.44 -29.18 -5.94
C TYR A 335 -23.65 -28.57 -4.78
N PHE A 336 -23.28 -29.36 -3.76
CA PHE A 336 -22.49 -28.86 -2.63
C PHE A 336 -21.09 -28.41 -3.05
N SER A 337 -20.43 -29.15 -3.94
CA SER A 337 -19.10 -28.77 -4.44
C SER A 337 -19.14 -27.45 -5.21
N ASP A 338 -20.14 -27.26 -6.06
CA ASP A 338 -20.31 -26.03 -6.83
C ASP A 338 -20.78 -24.86 -5.93
N THR A 339 -21.58 -25.13 -4.90
CA THR A 339 -22.03 -24.14 -3.89
C THR A 339 -20.87 -23.66 -3.02
N LEU A 340 -20.06 -24.58 -2.46
CA LEU A 340 -18.88 -24.24 -1.66
C LEU A 340 -17.79 -23.51 -2.46
N ARG A 341 -17.70 -23.79 -3.76
CA ARG A 341 -16.74 -23.12 -4.66
C ARG A 341 -17.20 -21.74 -5.08
N SER A 342 -18.50 -21.54 -5.27
CA SER A 342 -19.07 -20.25 -5.68
C SER A 342 -19.23 -19.26 -4.51
N SER A 343 -19.47 -19.74 -3.30
CA SER A 343 -19.67 -18.89 -2.11
C SER A 343 -18.50 -18.97 -1.14
N GLY A 344 -17.77 -17.86 -0.99
CA GLY A 344 -16.70 -17.72 0.01
C GLY A 344 -17.21 -17.90 1.44
N LYS A 345 -18.38 -17.34 1.76
CA LYS A 345 -19.05 -17.47 3.07
C LYS A 345 -19.30 -18.93 3.46
N HIS A 346 -19.78 -19.76 2.53
CA HIS A 346 -20.08 -21.16 2.83
C HIS A 346 -18.82 -22.00 3.03
N ARG A 347 -17.72 -21.66 2.32
CA ARG A 347 -16.41 -22.26 2.53
C ARG A 347 -15.87 -21.98 3.93
N MET A 348 -16.01 -20.74 4.40
CA MET A 348 -15.62 -20.35 5.75
C MET A 348 -16.49 -21.04 6.80
N SER A 349 -17.81 -21.04 6.63
CA SER A 349 -18.73 -21.70 7.57
C SER A 349 -18.46 -23.21 7.69
N LEU A 350 -18.11 -23.88 6.60
CA LEU A 350 -17.78 -25.31 6.64
C LEU A 350 -16.43 -25.58 7.33
N ALA A 351 -15.46 -24.68 7.16
CA ALA A 351 -14.16 -24.76 7.85
C ALA A 351 -14.25 -24.44 9.35
N TYR A 352 -15.31 -23.74 9.80
CA TYR A 352 -15.59 -23.54 11.22
C TYR A 352 -16.35 -24.72 11.86
N TYR A 353 -17.02 -25.54 11.05
CA TYR A 353 -17.85 -26.65 11.52
C TYR A 353 -17.08 -27.98 11.58
N LEU A 354 -15.99 -28.10 10.81
CA LEU A 354 -14.99 -29.18 10.84
C LEU A 354 -13.87 -28.80 11.79
#